data_AF-A0A5C1DJN8-F1
#
_entry.id   AF-A0A5C1DJN8-F1
#
_cell.length_a   1.000
_cell.length_b   1.000
_cell.length_c   1.000
_cell.angle_alpha   90.00
_cell.angle_beta   90.00
_cell.angle_gamma   90.00
#
_symmetry.space_group_name_H-M   'P 1'
#
loop_
_entity.id
_entity.type
_entity.pdbx_description
1 polymer ?
#
loop_
_entity_poly.entity_id
_entity_poly.type
_entity_poly.pdbx_seq_one_letter_code
_entity_poly.pdbx_strand_id
1 'polypeptide(L)'
;MSQGKIVQIIGAVIDVEFPRDAMPKVYDALKLVDADLTLEVQQQLGDGVVRTIAMGSSDGLKRGMAVANTGAPISVPVGAATLGRIMDVLGNPVDEAGPVATDKRRAIHQSAPKFDELSAATDLLETGIKVIDLLCPFAKGGKVGLFGGAGVGKTVNMMELINNIAKAHSGLSVFAGVGERTREGNDFYHEMKDSNVLDKVAMVYGQMNEPPGNRLRVALTGLTMAEHFRDEKDENGKGRDVLLFVDNIYRYTLAGTEVSALLGRMPSAVGYQPTLAEEMGRLQERITSTKDGSITSIQAVYVPADDLTDPSPATTFAHLDATVVLSRDIASLGIYPAVDPLDSTSRQLDPLVVGDEHYSVARGVQSTLQRYKELRDIIAILGMDELSEEDKLVVARARKIQRFLSQPFHVAEVFTGSPGKYVPLRETIKGFKAILAGEYDHLPEQAFYMVGAIDEAAEKAKTLN
;
A
#
# COMPACT_ATOMS: atom_id res chain seq x y z
N MET A 1 -21.49 33.16 -3.53
CA MET A 1 -20.06 32.86 -3.32
C MET A 1 -19.43 34.06 -2.65
N SER A 2 -18.82 33.89 -1.48
CA SER A 2 -18.03 34.96 -0.88
C SER A 2 -16.70 35.08 -1.60
N GLN A 3 -16.24 36.31 -1.79
CA GLN A 3 -14.94 36.60 -2.38
C GLN A 3 -14.03 37.18 -1.30
N GLY A 4 -12.82 36.66 -1.25
CA GLY A 4 -11.72 37.13 -0.42
C GLY A 4 -10.58 37.67 -1.27
N LYS A 5 -9.55 38.19 -0.59
CA LYS A 5 -8.34 38.73 -1.22
C LYS A 5 -7.09 38.15 -0.58
N ILE A 6 -6.08 37.85 -1.38
CA ILE A 6 -4.78 37.40 -0.86
C ILE A 6 -4.11 38.53 -0.09
N VAL A 7 -3.76 38.29 1.17
CA VAL A 7 -3.05 39.27 2.02
C VAL A 7 -1.58 38.93 2.20
N GLN A 8 -1.22 37.65 2.21
CA GLN A 8 0.15 37.19 2.42
C GLN A 8 0.42 35.88 1.68
N ILE A 9 1.65 35.72 1.19
CA ILE A 9 2.13 34.53 0.47
C ILE A 9 3.48 34.16 1.07
N ILE A 10 3.60 32.96 1.65
CA ILE A 10 4.84 32.39 2.17
C ILE A 10 4.98 30.98 1.58
N GLY A 11 5.72 30.87 0.46
CA GLY A 11 5.82 29.61 -0.28
C GLY A 11 4.42 29.08 -0.64
N ALA A 12 4.15 27.83 -0.29
CA ALA A 12 2.85 27.18 -0.53
C ALA A 12 1.72 27.62 0.44
N VAL A 13 2.03 28.41 1.48
CA VAL A 13 1.03 28.91 2.44
C VAL A 13 0.57 30.29 2.02
N ILE A 14 -0.74 30.44 1.89
CA ILE A 14 -1.37 31.67 1.41
C ILE A 14 -2.45 32.08 2.41
N ASP A 15 -2.34 33.29 2.95
CA ASP A 15 -3.35 33.84 3.83
C ASP A 15 -4.32 34.70 2.98
N VAL A 16 -5.62 34.45 3.15
CA VAL A 16 -6.70 35.07 2.38
C VAL A 16 -7.69 35.71 3.35
N GLU A 17 -8.00 36.98 3.13
CA GLU A 17 -8.97 37.73 3.92
C GLU A 17 -10.36 37.68 3.27
N PHE A 18 -11.36 37.27 4.03
CA PHE A 18 -12.77 37.27 3.67
C PHE A 18 -13.57 38.21 4.57
N PRO A 19 -14.75 38.68 4.11
CA PRO A 19 -15.72 39.33 4.98
C PRO A 19 -16.05 38.45 6.19
N ARG A 20 -16.15 39.07 7.38
CA ARG A 20 -16.32 38.36 8.68
C ARG A 20 -17.57 37.48 8.74
N ASP A 21 -18.62 37.89 8.04
CA ASP A 21 -19.90 37.22 7.91
C ASP A 21 -19.89 36.04 6.92
N ALA A 22 -18.83 35.90 6.12
CA ALA A 22 -18.74 34.92 5.05
C ALA A 22 -17.40 34.14 5.05
N MET A 23 -16.88 33.89 6.24
CA MET A 23 -15.61 33.19 6.46
C MET A 23 -15.71 31.71 6.04
N PRO A 24 -14.79 31.21 5.20
CA PRO A 24 -14.72 29.80 4.85
C PRO A 24 -14.46 28.89 6.04
N LYS A 25 -14.97 27.65 5.99
CA LYS A 25 -14.70 26.63 7.01
C LYS A 25 -13.33 25.99 6.78
N VAL A 26 -12.80 25.35 7.82
CA VAL A 26 -11.61 24.49 7.69
C VAL A 26 -11.93 23.37 6.70
N TYR A 27 -10.99 23.10 5.80
CA TYR A 27 -11.07 22.19 4.66
C TYR A 27 -11.91 22.65 3.47
N ASP A 28 -12.53 23.84 3.49
CA ASP A 28 -13.15 24.39 2.29
C ASP A 28 -12.07 24.61 1.20
N ALA A 29 -12.44 24.28 -0.04
CA ALA A 29 -11.65 24.61 -1.22
C ALA A 29 -11.94 26.05 -1.64
N LEU A 30 -10.89 26.80 -1.94
CA LEU A 30 -10.96 28.14 -2.50
C LEU A 30 -10.34 28.12 -3.90
N LYS A 31 -10.91 28.86 -4.84
CA LYS A 31 -10.39 28.99 -6.20
C LYS A 31 -9.96 30.42 -6.46
N LEU A 32 -8.78 30.60 -7.04
CA LEU A 32 -8.41 31.91 -7.58
C LEU A 32 -9.31 32.24 -8.78
N VAL A 33 -9.72 33.51 -8.90
CA VAL A 33 -10.60 33.95 -10.00
C VAL A 33 -9.81 34.09 -11.31
N ASP A 34 -8.58 34.59 -11.22
CA ASP A 34 -7.73 34.93 -12.37
C ASP A 34 -6.62 33.90 -12.65
N ALA A 35 -6.62 32.78 -11.93
CA ALA A 35 -5.64 31.71 -12.09
C ALA A 35 -6.26 30.34 -11.76
N ASP A 36 -5.85 29.30 -12.47
CA ASP A 36 -6.28 27.93 -12.20
C ASP A 36 -5.48 27.33 -11.04
N LEU A 37 -5.71 27.86 -9.84
CA LEU A 37 -5.10 27.39 -8.60
C LEU A 37 -6.17 27.20 -7.53
N THR A 38 -6.14 26.03 -6.89
CA THR A 38 -7.00 25.70 -5.77
C THR A 38 -6.21 25.82 -4.47
N LEU A 39 -6.80 26.44 -3.46
CA LEU A 39 -6.27 26.54 -2.10
C LEU A 39 -7.17 25.76 -1.16
N GLU A 40 -6.61 25.09 -0.15
CA GLU A 40 -7.39 24.43 0.89
C GLU A 40 -7.19 25.15 2.24
N VAL A 41 -8.30 25.54 2.87
CA VAL A 41 -8.28 26.20 4.19
C VAL A 41 -7.80 25.24 5.27
N GLN A 42 -6.74 25.62 6.00
CA GLN A 42 -6.19 24.84 7.12
C GLN A 42 -6.57 25.41 8.48
N GLN A 43 -6.58 26.74 8.61
CA GLN A 43 -6.79 27.43 9.89
C GLN A 43 -7.53 28.74 9.68
N GLN A 44 -8.28 29.16 10.69
CA GLN A 44 -8.85 30.50 10.79
C GLN A 44 -8.01 31.30 11.79
N LEU A 45 -7.34 32.36 11.33
CA LEU A 45 -6.41 33.15 12.15
C LEU A 45 -7.12 34.24 12.97
N GLY A 46 -8.34 34.61 12.57
CA GLY A 46 -9.10 35.71 13.15
C GLY A 46 -9.26 36.88 12.18
N ASP A 47 -10.14 37.82 12.52
CA ASP A 47 -10.41 39.05 11.75
C ASP A 47 -10.79 38.85 10.28
N GLY A 48 -11.30 37.67 9.90
CA GLY A 48 -11.65 37.36 8.50
C GLY A 48 -10.53 36.68 7.72
N VAL A 49 -9.35 36.51 8.31
CA VAL A 49 -8.20 35.89 7.64
C VAL A 49 -8.20 34.37 7.86
N VAL A 50 -8.13 33.64 6.75
CA VAL A 50 -7.93 32.18 6.73
C VAL A 50 -6.56 31.85 6.17
N ARG A 51 -5.89 30.88 6.78
CA ARG A 51 -4.62 30.32 6.31
C ARG A 51 -4.89 29.11 5.45
N THR A 52 -4.32 29.11 4.26
CA THR A 52 -4.58 28.08 3.23
C THR A 52 -3.27 27.47 2.74
N ILE A 53 -3.38 26.30 2.10
CA ILE A 53 -2.28 25.67 1.37
C ILE A 53 -2.65 25.60 -0.10
N ALA A 54 -1.72 25.99 -0.96
CA ALA A 54 -1.87 25.87 -2.41
C ALA A 54 -1.74 24.42 -2.90
N MET A 55 -2.67 24.00 -3.76
CA MET A 55 -2.66 22.71 -4.46
C MET A 55 -2.03 22.84 -5.84
N GLY A 56 -0.86 23.48 -5.91
CA GLY A 56 -0.15 23.85 -7.14
C GLY A 56 0.93 24.89 -6.88
N SER A 57 1.62 25.34 -7.93
CA SER A 57 2.66 26.37 -7.76
C SER A 57 2.06 27.70 -7.32
N SER A 58 2.69 28.32 -6.32
CA SER A 58 2.39 29.68 -5.86
C SER A 58 3.14 30.77 -6.64
N ASP A 59 3.90 30.39 -7.66
CA ASP A 59 4.70 31.34 -8.45
C ASP A 59 3.82 32.29 -9.24
N GLY A 60 4.20 33.58 -9.25
CA GLY A 60 3.46 34.62 -9.97
C GLY A 60 2.22 35.14 -9.23
N LEU A 61 1.86 34.59 -8.07
CA LEU A 61 0.77 35.11 -7.25
C LEU A 61 1.08 36.49 -6.65
N LYS A 62 0.05 37.32 -6.55
CA LYS A 62 0.15 38.69 -6.03
C LYS A 62 -0.87 38.92 -4.93
N ARG A 63 -0.49 39.76 -3.96
CA ARG A 63 -1.43 40.27 -2.95
C ARG A 63 -2.53 41.06 -3.62
N GLY A 64 -3.75 40.94 -3.10
CA GLY A 64 -4.96 41.58 -3.62
C GLY A 64 -5.70 40.79 -4.69
N MET A 65 -5.15 39.67 -5.20
CA MET A 65 -5.87 38.79 -6.12
C MET A 65 -7.15 38.25 -5.49
N ALA A 66 -8.20 38.14 -6.28
CA ALA A 66 -9.51 37.68 -5.83
C ALA A 66 -9.55 36.15 -5.70
N VAL A 67 -10.12 35.69 -4.60
CA VAL A 67 -10.28 34.27 -4.27
C VAL A 67 -11.74 33.99 -3.97
N ALA A 68 -12.33 33.03 -4.65
CA ALA A 68 -13.72 32.62 -4.45
C ALA A 68 -13.79 31.40 -3.51
N ASN A 69 -14.66 31.44 -2.51
CA ASN A 69 -14.97 30.27 -1.71
C ASN A 69 -15.97 29.36 -2.47
N THR A 70 -15.62 28.08 -2.61
CA THR A 70 -16.52 27.07 -3.19
C THR A 70 -17.61 26.61 -2.22
N GLY A 71 -17.40 26.79 -0.91
CA GLY A 71 -18.33 26.40 0.15
C GLY A 71 -18.34 24.91 0.48
N ALA A 72 -17.43 24.14 -0.12
CA ALA A 72 -17.27 22.71 0.12
C ALA A 72 -15.79 22.32 0.07
N PRO A 73 -15.40 21.17 0.61
CA PRO A 73 -14.04 20.66 0.46
C PRO A 73 -13.72 20.27 -0.97
N ILE A 74 -12.42 20.06 -1.25
CA ILE A 74 -11.95 19.51 -2.53
C ILE A 74 -12.74 18.23 -2.82
N SER A 75 -13.36 18.19 -3.99
CA SER A 75 -14.25 17.11 -4.41
C SER A 75 -13.78 16.53 -5.72
N VAL A 76 -13.65 15.21 -5.79
CA VAL A 76 -13.01 14.48 -6.90
C VAL A 76 -14.05 13.60 -7.62
N PRO A 77 -13.89 13.32 -8.92
CA PRO A 77 -14.79 12.42 -9.64
C PRO A 77 -14.67 11.00 -9.07
N VAL A 78 -15.81 10.30 -9.01
CA VAL A 78 -15.90 8.92 -8.50
C VAL A 78 -16.79 8.06 -9.40
N GLY A 79 -16.71 6.75 -9.21
CA GLY A 79 -17.51 5.75 -9.93
C GLY A 79 -16.72 5.03 -11.02
N ALA A 80 -17.36 4.09 -11.73
CA ALA A 80 -16.68 3.24 -12.71
C ALA A 80 -15.97 4.00 -13.84
N ALA A 81 -16.36 5.24 -14.13
CA ALA A 81 -15.71 6.08 -15.14
C ALA A 81 -14.26 6.48 -14.77
N THR A 82 -13.85 6.33 -13.51
CA THR A 82 -12.47 6.58 -13.07
C THR A 82 -11.52 5.42 -13.31
N LEU A 83 -12.05 4.23 -13.64
CA LEU A 83 -11.24 3.05 -13.92
C LEU A 83 -10.45 3.25 -15.23
N GLY A 84 -9.18 2.85 -15.21
CA GLY A 84 -8.22 3.03 -16.30
C GLY A 84 -7.74 4.46 -16.51
N ARG A 85 -8.17 5.41 -15.66
CA ARG A 85 -7.79 6.82 -15.76
C ARG A 85 -6.68 7.17 -14.77
N ILE A 86 -5.88 8.16 -15.16
CA ILE A 86 -4.88 8.80 -14.28
C ILE A 86 -5.38 10.18 -13.88
N MET A 87 -5.48 10.43 -12.58
CA MET A 87 -5.95 11.71 -12.03
C MET A 87 -4.93 12.36 -11.10
N ASP A 88 -4.98 13.69 -11.01
CA ASP A 88 -4.26 14.48 -10.01
C ASP A 88 -5.01 14.51 -8.65
N VAL A 89 -4.44 15.23 -7.68
CA VAL A 89 -5.04 15.43 -6.34
C VAL A 89 -6.40 16.16 -6.34
N LEU A 90 -6.70 16.93 -7.38
CA LEU A 90 -7.97 17.65 -7.54
C LEU A 90 -9.00 16.82 -8.32
N GLY A 91 -8.59 15.65 -8.83
CA GLY A 91 -9.41 14.77 -9.64
C GLY A 91 -9.47 15.17 -11.11
N ASN A 92 -8.54 16.00 -11.59
CA ASN A 92 -8.42 16.31 -13.01
C ASN A 92 -7.66 15.18 -13.71
N PRO A 93 -8.08 14.76 -14.91
CA PRO A 93 -7.36 13.74 -15.67
C PRO A 93 -6.04 14.28 -16.19
N VAL A 94 -4.98 13.48 -16.07
CA VAL A 94 -3.61 13.81 -16.53
C VAL A 94 -3.07 12.79 -17.54
N ASP A 95 -3.93 11.91 -18.06
CA ASP A 95 -3.62 10.84 -19.01
C ASP A 95 -3.85 11.23 -20.49
N GLU A 96 -4.19 12.49 -20.77
CA GLU A 96 -4.54 12.99 -22.11
C GLU A 96 -5.72 12.25 -22.79
N ALA A 97 -6.48 11.43 -22.05
CA ALA A 97 -7.60 10.63 -22.57
C ALA A 97 -8.95 11.38 -22.54
N GLY A 98 -8.91 12.72 -22.53
CA GLY A 98 -10.10 13.58 -22.42
C GLY A 98 -10.68 13.67 -20.99
N PRO A 99 -11.87 14.25 -20.80
CA PRO A 99 -12.47 14.37 -19.46
C PRO A 99 -12.90 13.02 -18.89
N VAL A 100 -13.00 12.92 -17.56
CA VAL A 100 -13.60 11.75 -16.90
C VAL A 100 -15.12 11.83 -17.06
N ALA A 101 -15.74 10.80 -17.64
CA ALA A 101 -17.17 10.79 -17.98
C ALA A 101 -18.06 10.49 -16.76
N THR A 102 -17.99 11.33 -15.72
CA THR A 102 -18.85 11.23 -14.53
C THR A 102 -19.21 12.60 -13.97
N ASP A 103 -20.48 12.76 -13.61
CA ASP A 103 -20.97 13.93 -12.87
C ASP A 103 -20.92 13.71 -11.35
N LYS A 104 -20.72 12.46 -10.90
CA LYS A 104 -20.62 12.13 -9.48
C LYS A 104 -19.28 12.62 -8.94
N ARG A 105 -19.31 13.51 -7.95
CA ARG A 105 -18.12 13.95 -7.19
C ARG A 105 -18.30 13.68 -5.70
N ARG A 106 -17.21 13.33 -5.02
CA ARG A 106 -17.18 13.11 -3.56
C ARG A 106 -16.06 13.93 -2.93
N ALA A 107 -16.33 14.54 -1.78
CA ALA A 107 -15.36 15.34 -1.04
C ALA A 107 -14.26 14.44 -0.43
N ILE A 108 -13.00 14.87 -0.49
CA ILE A 108 -11.85 14.06 -0.03
C ILE A 108 -11.77 13.95 1.50
N HIS A 109 -12.34 14.92 2.21
CA HIS A 109 -12.44 14.94 3.66
C HIS A 109 -13.76 14.29 4.09
N GLN A 110 -13.67 13.05 4.57
CA GLN A 110 -14.78 12.27 5.11
C GLN A 110 -14.45 11.85 6.54
N SER A 111 -15.50 11.63 7.34
CA SER A 111 -15.34 11.00 8.65
C SER A 111 -15.09 9.50 8.48
N ALA A 112 -14.35 8.89 9.42
CA ALA A 112 -14.23 7.44 9.47
C ALA A 112 -15.61 6.79 9.74
N PRO A 113 -15.84 5.56 9.26
CA PRO A 113 -17.05 4.80 9.58
C PRO A 113 -17.28 4.71 11.08
N LYS A 114 -18.56 4.70 11.48
CA LYS A 114 -18.92 4.60 12.90
C LYS A 114 -18.72 3.18 13.40
N PHE A 115 -18.57 3.04 14.72
CA PHE A 115 -18.35 1.74 15.36
C PHE A 115 -19.43 0.69 15.03
N ASP A 116 -20.69 1.10 14.90
CA ASP A 116 -21.82 0.23 14.56
C ASP A 116 -21.87 -0.18 13.08
N GLU A 117 -21.08 0.46 12.20
CA GLU A 117 -20.97 0.15 10.78
C GLU A 117 -19.82 -0.83 10.48
N LEU A 118 -18.91 -1.03 11.43
CA LEU A 118 -17.75 -1.91 11.29
C LEU A 118 -18.16 -3.38 11.20
N SER A 119 -17.46 -4.13 10.34
CA SER A 119 -17.59 -5.58 10.28
C SER A 119 -16.57 -6.25 11.19
N ALA A 120 -17.03 -7.24 11.97
CA ALA A 120 -16.17 -8.08 12.81
C ALA A 120 -15.63 -9.31 12.07
N ALA A 121 -15.97 -9.49 10.79
CA ALA A 121 -15.59 -10.68 10.03
C ALA A 121 -14.07 -10.71 9.79
N THR A 122 -13.40 -11.76 10.27
CA THR A 122 -11.98 -12.05 10.05
C THR A 122 -11.81 -13.03 8.89
N ASP A 123 -12.47 -12.74 7.77
CA ASP A 123 -12.28 -13.56 6.56
C ASP A 123 -10.86 -13.35 6.04
N LEU A 124 -10.20 -14.44 5.64
CA LEU A 124 -8.88 -14.37 5.01
C LEU A 124 -9.00 -14.01 3.54
N LEU A 125 -8.06 -13.21 3.06
CA LEU A 125 -7.90 -12.90 1.64
C LEU A 125 -6.78 -13.76 1.07
N GLU A 126 -7.15 -14.71 0.20
CA GLU A 126 -6.21 -15.58 -0.49
C GLU A 126 -5.51 -14.82 -1.62
N THR A 127 -4.20 -14.66 -1.52
CA THR A 127 -3.39 -13.88 -2.48
C THR A 127 -2.85 -14.73 -3.63
N GLY A 128 -2.80 -16.04 -3.44
CA GLY A 128 -2.18 -16.99 -4.36
C GLY A 128 -0.65 -16.98 -4.30
N ILE A 129 -0.05 -16.28 -3.32
CA ILE A 129 1.39 -16.16 -3.13
C ILE A 129 1.77 -16.98 -1.89
N LYS A 130 2.55 -18.06 -2.10
CA LYS A 130 2.87 -19.07 -1.07
C LYS A 130 3.37 -18.47 0.25
N VAL A 131 4.35 -17.57 0.19
CA VAL A 131 4.96 -16.98 1.40
C VAL A 131 3.97 -16.09 2.16
N ILE A 132 3.11 -15.36 1.44
CA ILE A 132 2.12 -14.47 2.05
C ILE A 132 1.01 -15.31 2.68
N ASP A 133 0.40 -16.19 1.91
CA ASP A 133 -0.74 -16.98 2.37
C ASP A 133 -0.36 -17.93 3.52
N LEU A 134 0.88 -18.44 3.55
CA LEU A 134 1.34 -19.30 4.65
C LEU A 134 1.73 -18.51 5.90
N LEU A 135 2.59 -17.51 5.79
CA LEU A 135 3.30 -16.91 6.94
C LEU A 135 2.71 -15.57 7.39
N CYS A 136 2.16 -14.78 6.47
CA CYS A 136 1.56 -13.49 6.76
C CYS A 136 0.19 -13.34 6.08
N PRO A 137 -0.78 -14.22 6.40
CA PRO A 137 -2.08 -14.23 5.75
C PRO A 137 -2.80 -12.89 5.92
N PHE A 138 -3.43 -12.41 4.85
CA PHE A 138 -4.13 -11.12 4.86
C PHE A 138 -5.55 -11.28 5.36
N ALA A 139 -6.00 -10.32 6.17
CA ALA A 139 -7.41 -10.16 6.48
C ALA A 139 -8.11 -9.38 5.38
N LYS A 140 -9.34 -9.77 5.07
CA LYS A 140 -10.23 -9.01 4.20
C LYS A 140 -10.61 -7.68 4.85
N GLY A 141 -10.28 -6.59 4.15
CA GLY A 141 -10.33 -5.22 4.65
C GLY A 141 -9.33 -4.89 5.75
N GLY A 142 -8.30 -5.73 5.90
CA GLY A 142 -7.15 -5.44 6.74
C GLY A 142 -6.19 -4.46 6.08
N LYS A 143 -5.26 -3.96 6.90
CA LYS A 143 -4.19 -3.06 6.46
C LYS A 143 -2.86 -3.81 6.43
N VAL A 144 -2.22 -3.85 5.27
CA VAL A 144 -0.94 -4.52 5.05
C VAL A 144 0.13 -3.48 4.80
N GLY A 145 1.24 -3.57 5.55
CA GLY A 145 2.44 -2.79 5.27
C GLY A 145 3.46 -3.60 4.48
N LEU A 146 3.85 -3.10 3.31
CA LEU A 146 4.92 -3.65 2.48
C LEU A 146 6.21 -2.85 2.75
N PHE A 147 7.13 -3.44 3.51
CA PHE A 147 8.41 -2.85 3.89
C PHE A 147 9.49 -3.32 2.94
N GLY A 148 10.44 -2.46 2.60
CA GLY A 148 11.58 -2.87 1.79
C GLY A 148 12.34 -1.71 1.18
N GLY A 149 13.64 -1.94 0.97
CA GLY A 149 14.52 -1.00 0.29
C GLY A 149 14.21 -0.84 -1.21
N ALA A 150 15.02 -0.05 -1.91
CA ALA A 150 14.95 0.02 -3.37
C ALA A 150 15.44 -1.30 -3.99
N GLY A 151 14.79 -1.77 -5.07
CA GLY A 151 15.24 -2.93 -5.85
C GLY A 151 14.87 -4.32 -5.32
N VAL A 152 14.15 -4.42 -4.20
CA VAL A 152 13.71 -5.72 -3.64
C VAL A 152 12.40 -6.27 -4.24
N GLY A 153 11.85 -5.59 -5.26
CA GLY A 153 10.64 -6.04 -5.97
C GLY A 153 9.31 -5.59 -5.35
N LYS A 154 9.25 -4.42 -4.69
CA LYS A 154 8.01 -3.87 -4.10
C LYS A 154 6.88 -3.72 -5.13
N THR A 155 7.16 -3.01 -6.22
CA THR A 155 6.20 -2.77 -7.31
C THR A 155 5.75 -4.08 -7.94
N VAL A 156 6.67 -5.01 -8.17
CA VAL A 156 6.37 -6.35 -8.73
C VAL A 156 5.42 -7.14 -7.83
N ASN A 157 5.62 -7.11 -6.50
CA ASN A 157 4.67 -7.72 -5.55
C ASN A 157 3.30 -7.03 -5.57
N MET A 158 3.25 -5.71 -5.63
CA MET A 158 1.98 -4.98 -5.72
C MET A 158 1.22 -5.32 -7.01
N MET A 159 1.91 -5.38 -8.15
CA MET A 159 1.31 -5.74 -9.43
C MET A 159 0.80 -7.18 -9.44
N GLU A 160 1.55 -8.14 -8.89
CA GLU A 160 1.10 -9.52 -8.79
C GLU A 160 -0.14 -9.64 -7.89
N LEU A 161 -0.17 -8.93 -6.76
CA LEU A 161 -1.35 -8.87 -5.89
C LEU A 161 -2.57 -8.31 -6.64
N ILE A 162 -2.40 -7.23 -7.41
CA ILE A 162 -3.46 -6.66 -8.25
C ILE A 162 -3.94 -7.70 -9.25
N ASN A 163 -3.04 -8.35 -9.99
CA ASN A 163 -3.37 -9.34 -11.01
C ASN A 163 -4.09 -10.56 -10.41
N ASN A 164 -3.57 -11.12 -9.32
CA ASN A 164 -4.12 -12.32 -8.69
C ASN A 164 -5.50 -12.04 -8.10
N ILE A 165 -5.63 -10.94 -7.37
CA ILE A 165 -6.91 -10.61 -6.73
C ILE A 165 -7.91 -10.16 -7.79
N ALA A 166 -7.54 -9.41 -8.82
CA ALA A 166 -8.48 -9.01 -9.89
C ALA A 166 -8.94 -10.17 -10.79
N LYS A 167 -8.20 -11.28 -10.85
CA LYS A 167 -8.56 -12.50 -11.58
C LYS A 167 -9.35 -13.48 -10.70
N ALA A 168 -8.95 -13.68 -9.45
CA ALA A 168 -9.58 -14.61 -8.53
C ALA A 168 -10.81 -14.01 -7.82
N HIS A 169 -10.80 -12.70 -7.59
CA HIS A 169 -11.86 -11.94 -6.98
C HIS A 169 -12.33 -10.83 -7.94
N SER A 170 -13.64 -10.62 -8.06
CA SER A 170 -14.24 -9.55 -8.88
C SER A 170 -14.09 -8.15 -8.24
N GLY A 171 -12.92 -7.88 -7.65
CA GLY A 171 -12.59 -6.64 -6.95
C GLY A 171 -12.05 -5.56 -7.87
N LEU A 172 -12.29 -4.30 -7.49
CA LEU A 172 -11.69 -3.12 -8.12
C LEU A 172 -10.47 -2.69 -7.30
N SER A 173 -9.51 -2.05 -7.96
CA SER A 173 -8.31 -1.53 -7.31
C SER A 173 -8.20 -0.02 -7.48
N VAL A 174 -7.67 0.65 -6.47
CA VAL A 174 -7.29 2.06 -6.54
C VAL A 174 -5.82 2.18 -6.17
N PHE A 175 -5.04 2.82 -7.02
CA PHE A 175 -3.64 3.11 -6.79
C PHE A 175 -3.46 4.60 -6.45
N ALA A 176 -2.88 4.89 -5.29
CA ALA A 176 -2.54 6.23 -4.83
C ALA A 176 -1.01 6.38 -4.78
N GLY A 177 -0.46 7.02 -5.80
CA GLY A 177 0.96 7.38 -5.93
C GLY A 177 1.28 8.65 -5.13
N VAL A 178 1.57 8.49 -3.84
CA VAL A 178 1.93 9.54 -2.89
C VAL A 178 3.42 9.84 -2.94
N GLY A 179 3.79 10.96 -3.58
CA GLY A 179 5.18 11.42 -3.62
C GLY A 179 6.11 10.43 -4.33
N GLU A 180 5.62 9.75 -5.36
CA GLU A 180 6.38 8.81 -6.17
C GLU A 180 7.13 9.48 -7.31
N ARG A 181 8.14 8.79 -7.84
CA ARG A 181 8.87 9.27 -9.02
C ARG A 181 7.98 9.15 -10.25
N THR A 182 7.95 10.20 -11.07
CA THR A 182 7.19 10.22 -12.35
C THR A 182 7.55 9.04 -13.26
N ARG A 183 8.83 8.66 -13.30
CA ARG A 183 9.28 7.48 -14.05
C ARG A 183 8.63 6.19 -13.56
N GLU A 184 8.59 5.98 -12.24
CA GLU A 184 8.02 4.76 -11.63
C GLU A 184 6.49 4.71 -11.85
N GLY A 185 5.81 5.85 -11.80
CA GLY A 185 4.39 5.95 -12.16
C GLY A 185 4.11 5.64 -13.64
N ASN A 186 4.97 6.12 -14.54
CA ASN A 186 4.86 5.83 -15.97
C ASN A 186 5.10 4.34 -16.27
N ASP A 187 6.14 3.76 -15.69
CA ASP A 187 6.47 2.33 -15.85
C ASP A 187 5.30 1.47 -15.35
N PHE A 188 4.75 1.79 -14.17
CA PHE A 188 3.58 1.11 -13.61
C PHE A 188 2.34 1.21 -14.52
N TYR A 189 2.06 2.37 -15.12
CA TYR A 189 0.95 2.53 -16.06
C TYR A 189 1.09 1.62 -17.29
N HIS A 190 2.28 1.57 -17.87
CA HIS A 190 2.55 0.71 -19.03
C HIS A 190 2.49 -0.77 -18.67
N GLU A 191 3.04 -1.17 -17.52
CA GLU A 191 2.97 -2.55 -17.04
C GLU A 191 1.51 -3.00 -16.79
N MET A 192 0.66 -2.11 -16.25
CA MET A 192 -0.78 -2.37 -16.09
C MET A 192 -1.52 -2.49 -17.42
N LYS A 193 -1.13 -1.69 -18.41
CA LYS A 193 -1.68 -1.73 -19.75
C LYS A 193 -1.31 -3.03 -20.47
N ASP A 194 -0.03 -3.41 -20.40
CA ASP A 194 0.48 -4.64 -21.03
C ASP A 194 -0.08 -5.90 -20.35
N SER A 195 -0.37 -5.83 -19.05
CA SER A 195 -0.99 -6.90 -18.27
C SER A 195 -2.51 -6.99 -18.42
N ASN A 196 -3.16 -6.14 -19.22
CA ASN A 196 -4.62 -6.08 -19.43
C ASN A 196 -5.44 -5.97 -18.12
N VAL A 197 -4.97 -5.19 -17.15
CA VAL A 197 -5.67 -4.94 -15.88
C VAL A 197 -6.07 -3.48 -15.70
N LEU A 198 -5.74 -2.63 -16.66
CA LEU A 198 -5.99 -1.19 -16.61
C LEU A 198 -7.48 -0.85 -16.41
N ASP A 199 -8.40 -1.64 -16.97
CA ASP A 199 -9.86 -1.48 -16.83
C ASP A 199 -10.39 -1.73 -15.42
N LYS A 200 -9.57 -2.25 -14.51
CA LYS A 200 -9.93 -2.55 -13.11
C LYS A 200 -9.23 -1.66 -12.09
N VAL A 201 -8.35 -0.75 -12.53
CA VAL A 201 -7.55 0.10 -11.64
C VAL A 201 -7.85 1.58 -11.89
N ALA A 202 -8.25 2.31 -10.86
CA ALA A 202 -8.23 3.79 -10.89
C ALA A 202 -6.91 4.29 -10.31
N MET A 203 -6.21 5.21 -11.00
CA MET A 203 -4.92 5.72 -10.55
C MET A 203 -4.99 7.19 -10.19
N VAL A 204 -4.42 7.53 -9.04
CA VAL A 204 -4.27 8.92 -8.57
C VAL A 204 -2.80 9.15 -8.27
N TYR A 205 -2.21 10.18 -8.87
CA TYR A 205 -0.81 10.54 -8.62
C TYR A 205 -0.70 11.94 -8.02
N GLY A 206 0.23 12.05 -7.07
CA GLY A 206 0.72 13.31 -6.52
C GLY A 206 2.23 13.18 -6.44
N GLN A 207 2.92 13.56 -7.51
CA GLN A 207 4.32 13.18 -7.73
C GLN A 207 5.30 13.97 -6.86
N MET A 208 6.58 13.54 -6.83
CA MET A 208 7.63 14.22 -6.05
C MET A 208 7.87 15.69 -6.46
N ASN A 209 7.63 16.05 -7.72
CA ASN A 209 7.77 17.41 -8.24
C ASN A 209 6.60 18.33 -7.82
N GLU A 210 5.53 17.78 -7.24
CA GLU A 210 4.40 18.55 -6.79
C GLU A 210 4.62 19.14 -5.39
N PRO A 211 3.96 20.28 -5.08
CA PRO A 211 4.00 20.90 -3.76
C PRO A 211 3.58 19.92 -2.65
N PRO A 212 4.03 20.16 -1.40
CA PRO A 212 3.69 19.29 -0.28
C PRO A 212 2.18 19.24 0.00
N GLY A 213 1.41 20.28 -0.36
CA GLY A 213 -0.05 20.26 -0.28
C GLY A 213 -0.69 19.13 -1.08
N ASN A 214 -0.27 18.96 -2.34
CA ASN A 214 -0.75 17.90 -3.22
C ASN A 214 -0.39 16.52 -2.66
N ARG A 215 0.88 16.33 -2.30
CA ARG A 215 1.37 15.07 -1.73
C ARG A 215 0.66 14.69 -0.43
N LEU A 216 0.27 15.66 0.39
CA LEU A 216 -0.47 15.41 1.62
C LEU A 216 -1.95 15.05 1.37
N ARG A 217 -2.54 15.42 0.23
CA ARG A 217 -3.97 15.18 -0.06
C ARG A 217 -4.24 14.06 -1.06
N VAL A 218 -3.25 13.64 -1.84
CA VAL A 218 -3.41 12.58 -2.86
C VAL A 218 -3.84 11.24 -2.25
N ALA A 219 -3.34 10.87 -1.07
CA ALA A 219 -3.77 9.66 -0.36
C ALA A 219 -5.26 9.67 -0.04
N LEU A 220 -5.81 10.82 0.38
CA LEU A 220 -7.24 11.00 0.65
C LEU A 220 -8.07 10.94 -0.63
N THR A 221 -7.51 11.40 -1.76
CA THR A 221 -8.18 11.34 -3.06
C THR A 221 -8.36 9.89 -3.51
N GLY A 222 -7.29 9.09 -3.48
CA GLY A 222 -7.38 7.65 -3.77
C GLY A 222 -8.31 6.92 -2.81
N LEU A 223 -8.21 7.21 -1.51
CA LEU A 223 -9.12 6.65 -0.51
C LEU A 223 -10.59 6.99 -0.79
N THR A 224 -10.89 8.22 -1.21
CA THR A 224 -12.27 8.64 -1.49
C THR A 224 -12.88 7.89 -2.68
N MET A 225 -12.07 7.56 -3.68
CA MET A 225 -12.48 6.69 -4.79
C MET A 225 -12.70 5.26 -4.31
N ALA A 226 -11.81 4.73 -3.47
CA ALA A 226 -11.94 3.39 -2.90
C ALA A 226 -13.18 3.27 -2.00
N GLU A 227 -13.44 4.27 -1.15
CA GLU A 227 -14.66 4.36 -0.34
C GLU A 227 -15.91 4.41 -1.21
N HIS A 228 -15.87 5.09 -2.36
CA HIS A 228 -17.02 5.07 -3.26
C HIS A 228 -17.31 3.67 -3.77
N PHE A 229 -16.29 2.90 -4.18
CA PHE A 229 -16.50 1.52 -4.61
C PHE A 229 -16.91 0.58 -3.47
N ARG A 230 -16.47 0.83 -2.24
CA ARG A 230 -16.91 0.10 -1.04
C ARG A 230 -18.37 0.36 -0.73
N ASP A 231 -18.78 1.63 -0.75
CA ASP A 231 -20.11 2.08 -0.31
C ASP A 231 -21.16 1.95 -1.44
N GLU A 232 -20.75 1.94 -2.71
CA GLU A 232 -21.65 1.78 -3.86
C GLU A 232 -22.21 0.35 -3.90
N LYS A 233 -23.53 0.24 -3.73
CA LYS A 233 -24.25 -1.03 -3.72
C LYS A 233 -24.44 -1.56 -5.13
N ASP A 234 -24.14 -2.84 -5.31
CA ASP A 234 -24.46 -3.58 -6.52
C ASP A 234 -25.97 -3.87 -6.63
N GLU A 235 -26.37 -4.53 -7.74
CA GLU A 235 -27.76 -4.95 -7.98
C GLU A 235 -28.31 -5.90 -6.91
N ASN A 236 -27.42 -6.54 -6.12
CA ASN A 236 -27.76 -7.43 -5.02
C ASN A 236 -27.75 -6.72 -3.64
N GLY A 237 -27.51 -5.40 -3.62
CA GLY A 237 -27.48 -4.60 -2.40
C GLY A 237 -26.21 -4.73 -1.56
N LYS A 238 -25.15 -5.35 -2.09
CA LYS A 238 -23.85 -5.52 -1.43
C LYS A 238 -22.81 -4.57 -2.02
N GLY A 239 -21.99 -3.99 -1.15
CA GLY A 239 -20.81 -3.23 -1.55
C GLY A 239 -19.71 -4.13 -2.08
N ARG A 240 -18.66 -3.52 -2.65
CA ARG A 240 -17.54 -4.26 -3.25
C ARG A 240 -16.38 -4.43 -2.29
N ASP A 241 -15.57 -5.44 -2.57
CA ASP A 241 -14.26 -5.60 -1.97
C ASP A 241 -13.24 -4.88 -2.85
N VAL A 242 -12.58 -3.89 -2.26
CA VAL A 242 -11.72 -2.95 -2.97
C VAL A 242 -10.30 -3.10 -2.45
N LEU A 243 -9.32 -3.08 -3.35
CA LEU A 243 -7.92 -2.96 -2.98
C LEU A 243 -7.47 -1.51 -3.08
N LEU A 244 -6.85 -1.01 -2.02
CA LEU A 244 -6.23 0.31 -2.03
C LEU A 244 -4.71 0.16 -1.92
N PHE A 245 -4.00 0.59 -2.94
CA PHE A 245 -2.54 0.65 -2.95
C PHE A 245 -2.10 2.06 -2.61
N VAL A 246 -1.30 2.21 -1.56
CA VAL A 246 -0.71 3.51 -1.18
C VAL A 246 0.80 3.41 -1.27
N ASP A 247 1.39 3.96 -2.33
CA ASP A 247 2.83 4.03 -2.51
C ASP A 247 3.22 5.50 -2.60
N ASN A 248 3.86 6.14 -1.62
CA ASN A 248 4.34 5.60 -0.35
C ASN A 248 3.70 6.32 0.85
N ILE A 249 3.24 5.57 1.87
CA ILE A 249 2.61 6.17 3.05
C ILE A 249 3.59 7.04 3.86
N TYR A 250 4.89 6.74 3.82
CA TYR A 250 5.90 7.60 4.45
C TYR A 250 5.95 9.00 3.81
N ARG A 251 5.70 9.11 2.50
CA ARG A 251 5.69 10.40 1.79
C ARG A 251 4.49 11.26 2.17
N TYR A 252 3.37 10.66 2.58
CA TYR A 252 2.25 11.37 3.19
C TYR A 252 2.70 12.05 4.49
N THR A 253 3.37 11.31 5.38
CA THR A 253 3.92 11.85 6.62
C THR A 253 4.93 12.98 6.37
N LEU A 254 5.87 12.76 5.44
CA LEU A 254 6.90 13.76 5.09
C LEU A 254 6.28 15.05 4.56
N ALA A 255 5.29 14.95 3.66
CA ALA A 255 4.54 16.09 3.18
C ALA A 255 3.81 16.83 4.31
N GLY A 256 3.29 16.09 5.30
CA GLY A 256 2.67 16.65 6.50
C GLY A 256 3.66 17.42 7.38
N THR A 257 4.89 16.93 7.50
CA THR A 257 5.98 17.64 8.20
C THR A 257 6.34 18.95 7.50
N GLU A 258 6.50 18.93 6.18
CA GLU A 258 6.76 20.15 5.38
C GLU A 258 5.63 21.18 5.52
N VAL A 259 4.38 20.74 5.39
CA VAL A 259 3.19 21.58 5.57
C VAL A 259 3.13 22.15 6.98
N SER A 260 3.36 21.35 8.01
CA SER A 260 3.30 21.76 9.40
C SER A 260 4.33 22.85 9.72
N ALA A 261 5.55 22.71 9.19
CA ALA A 261 6.60 23.71 9.31
C ALA A 261 6.19 25.04 8.65
N LEU A 262 5.61 25.00 7.44
CA LEU A 262 5.13 26.18 6.73
C LEU A 262 3.96 26.87 7.44
N LEU A 263 3.09 26.11 8.12
CA LEU A 263 2.00 26.64 8.94
C LEU A 263 2.48 27.30 10.24
N GLY A 264 3.77 27.17 10.59
CA GLY A 264 4.37 27.74 11.79
C GLY A 264 4.07 26.94 13.07
N ARG A 265 3.76 25.64 12.95
CA ARG A 265 3.59 24.76 14.11
C ARG A 265 4.97 24.39 14.67
N MET A 266 5.09 24.29 15.99
CA MET A 266 6.32 23.80 16.61
C MET A 266 6.54 22.32 16.23
N PRO A 267 7.75 21.95 15.75
CA PRO A 267 8.06 20.56 15.43
C PRO A 267 8.09 19.69 16.69
N SER A 268 7.74 18.41 16.52
CA SER A 268 7.80 17.37 17.55
C SER A 268 9.10 16.56 17.44
N ALA A 269 9.13 15.37 18.04
CA ALA A 269 10.25 14.44 17.99
C ALA A 269 10.76 14.25 16.55
N VAL A 270 12.09 14.29 16.38
CA VAL A 270 12.79 14.08 15.09
C VAL A 270 12.36 15.08 13.99
N GLY A 271 11.63 16.15 14.33
CA GLY A 271 11.19 17.18 13.39
C GLY A 271 9.81 16.96 12.77
N TYR A 272 9.10 15.88 13.11
CA TYR A 272 7.76 15.60 12.59
C TYR A 272 6.71 16.59 13.08
N GLN A 273 5.56 16.63 12.40
CA GLN A 273 4.44 17.45 12.83
C GLN A 273 3.87 17.00 14.19
N PRO A 274 3.41 17.92 15.06
CA PRO A 274 2.79 17.55 16.34
C PRO A 274 1.46 16.80 16.16
N THR A 275 0.84 16.91 14.98
CA THR A 275 -0.43 16.28 14.60
C THR A 275 -0.24 14.93 13.91
N LEU A 276 0.96 14.34 13.93
CA LEU A 276 1.31 13.15 13.15
C LEU A 276 0.33 11.98 13.40
N ALA A 277 0.12 11.64 14.67
CA ALA A 277 -0.77 10.53 15.05
C ALA A 277 -2.23 10.80 14.65
N GLU A 278 -2.69 12.05 14.76
CA GLU A 278 -4.05 12.44 14.40
C GLU A 278 -4.28 12.37 12.88
N GLU A 279 -3.36 12.93 12.08
CA GLU A 279 -3.43 12.94 10.62
C GLU A 279 -3.29 11.53 10.03
N MET A 280 -2.43 10.69 10.63
CA MET A 280 -2.33 9.28 10.28
C MET A 280 -3.63 8.54 10.65
N GLY A 281 -4.14 8.72 11.87
CA GLY A 281 -5.39 8.09 12.31
C GLY A 281 -6.59 8.45 11.44
N ARG A 282 -6.75 9.72 11.05
CA ARG A 282 -7.85 10.15 10.15
C ARG A 282 -7.81 9.46 8.78
N LEU A 283 -6.62 9.18 8.25
CA LEU A 283 -6.46 8.45 7.00
C LEU A 283 -6.69 6.94 7.22
N GLN A 284 -6.02 6.36 8.20
CA GLN A 284 -6.01 4.92 8.43
C GLN A 284 -7.36 4.39 8.92
N GLU A 285 -8.09 5.10 9.77
CA GLU A 285 -9.38 4.61 10.31
C GLU A 285 -10.51 4.60 9.27
N ARG A 286 -10.36 5.34 8.18
CA ARG A 286 -11.28 5.26 7.02
C ARG A 286 -11.06 4.02 6.16
N ILE A 287 -9.84 3.50 6.15
CA ILE A 287 -9.47 2.24 5.49
C ILE A 287 -9.93 1.10 6.40
N THR A 288 -11.14 0.60 6.19
CA THR A 288 -11.68 -0.48 7.02
C THR A 288 -12.79 -1.23 6.32
N SER A 289 -13.11 -2.41 6.84
CA SER A 289 -14.29 -3.19 6.49
C SER A 289 -15.54 -2.64 7.16
N THR A 290 -16.55 -2.38 6.34
CA THR A 290 -17.90 -2.03 6.78
C THR A 290 -18.85 -3.20 6.54
N LYS A 291 -20.09 -3.09 7.02
CA LYS A 291 -21.14 -4.08 6.72
C LYS A 291 -21.50 -4.17 5.23
N ASP A 292 -21.30 -3.07 4.49
CA ASP A 292 -21.65 -3.02 3.06
C ASP A 292 -20.52 -3.60 2.18
N GLY A 293 -19.25 -3.30 2.48
CA GLY A 293 -18.10 -3.78 1.71
C GLY A 293 -16.78 -3.62 2.46
N SER A 294 -15.66 -3.99 1.83
CA SER A 294 -14.32 -3.96 2.44
C SER A 294 -13.29 -3.18 1.62
N ILE A 295 -12.36 -2.51 2.29
CA ILE A 295 -11.17 -1.93 1.66
C ILE A 295 -9.95 -2.60 2.27
N THR A 296 -9.30 -3.50 1.52
CA THR A 296 -8.01 -4.06 1.92
C THR A 296 -6.92 -3.14 1.39
N SER A 297 -6.13 -2.53 2.27
CA SER A 297 -5.05 -1.65 1.82
C SER A 297 -3.70 -2.33 1.84
N ILE A 298 -2.92 -2.16 0.77
CA ILE A 298 -1.52 -2.52 0.70
C ILE A 298 -0.71 -1.23 0.60
N GLN A 299 0.05 -0.94 1.65
CA GLN A 299 0.73 0.33 1.81
C GLN A 299 2.24 0.09 1.77
N ALA A 300 2.93 0.68 0.80
CA ALA A 300 4.38 0.65 0.81
C ALA A 300 4.86 1.60 1.91
N VAL A 301 5.70 1.08 2.81
CA VAL A 301 6.27 1.85 3.92
C VAL A 301 7.78 1.95 3.73
N TYR A 302 8.26 3.16 3.52
CA TYR A 302 9.68 3.45 3.56
C TYR A 302 10.13 3.65 5.00
N VAL A 303 11.16 2.90 5.43
CA VAL A 303 11.77 3.06 6.74
C VAL A 303 13.01 3.96 6.57
N PRO A 304 13.02 5.18 7.13
CA PRO A 304 14.15 6.07 7.00
C PRO A 304 15.37 5.48 7.74
N ALA A 305 16.50 5.41 7.05
CA ALA A 305 17.76 4.89 7.60
C ALA A 305 17.66 3.48 8.23
N ASP A 306 16.69 2.67 7.78
CA ASP A 306 16.39 1.35 8.34
C ASP A 306 16.07 1.37 9.87
N ASP A 307 15.65 2.53 10.41
CA ASP A 307 15.26 2.70 11.81
C ASP A 307 13.74 2.54 12.00
N LEU A 308 13.33 1.38 12.53
CA LEU A 308 11.94 1.06 12.86
C LEU A 308 11.39 1.87 14.04
N THR A 309 12.25 2.53 14.82
CA THR A 309 11.86 3.34 15.98
C THR A 309 11.54 4.79 15.62
N ASP A 310 11.76 5.19 14.38
CA ASP A 310 11.35 6.50 13.88
C ASP A 310 9.83 6.70 14.08
N PRO A 311 9.37 7.89 14.50
CA PRO A 311 7.95 8.15 14.76
C PRO A 311 7.01 7.85 13.60
N SER A 312 7.44 7.99 12.34
CA SER A 312 6.59 7.73 11.17
C SER A 312 6.24 6.24 11.01
N PRO A 313 7.21 5.31 10.86
CA PRO A 313 6.90 3.89 10.82
C PRO A 313 6.27 3.41 12.13
N ALA A 314 6.73 3.87 13.31
CA ALA A 314 6.15 3.50 14.61
C ALA A 314 4.64 3.80 14.70
N THR A 315 4.23 4.99 14.26
CA THR A 315 2.80 5.37 14.23
C THR A 315 2.04 4.56 13.19
N THR A 316 2.64 4.27 12.04
CA THR A 316 2.01 3.48 10.97
C THR A 316 1.79 2.04 11.42
N PHE A 317 2.76 1.42 12.12
CA PHE A 317 2.68 0.05 12.63
C PHE A 317 1.47 -0.20 13.53
N ALA A 318 1.06 0.78 14.33
CA ALA A 318 -0.10 0.64 15.21
C ALA A 318 -1.40 0.34 14.43
N HIS A 319 -1.50 0.82 13.18
CA HIS A 319 -2.66 0.63 12.33
C HIS A 319 -2.57 -0.61 11.42
N LEU A 320 -1.42 -1.26 11.28
CA LEU A 320 -1.26 -2.39 10.36
C LEU A 320 -1.71 -3.71 11.01
N ASP A 321 -2.38 -4.56 10.23
CA ASP A 321 -2.78 -5.91 10.63
C ASP A 321 -1.76 -6.97 10.21
N ALA A 322 -1.06 -6.73 9.09
CA ALA A 322 0.01 -7.57 8.60
C ALA A 322 1.20 -6.71 8.13
N THR A 323 2.40 -7.23 8.35
CA THR A 323 3.66 -6.64 7.91
C THR A 323 4.39 -7.64 7.00
N VAL A 324 4.67 -7.21 5.78
CA VAL A 324 5.44 -7.98 4.80
C VAL A 324 6.76 -7.27 4.62
N VAL A 325 7.85 -7.86 5.10
CA VAL A 325 9.19 -7.29 5.02
C VAL A 325 9.92 -7.89 3.83
N LEU A 326 10.37 -7.06 2.89
CA LEU A 326 11.17 -7.47 1.75
C LEU A 326 12.65 -7.22 2.01
N SER A 327 13.43 -8.30 2.03
CA SER A 327 14.84 -8.29 2.40
C SER A 327 15.76 -8.29 1.17
N ARG A 328 16.81 -7.46 1.20
CA ARG A 328 17.87 -7.47 0.17
C ARG A 328 18.69 -8.75 0.19
N ASP A 329 18.91 -9.34 1.36
CA ASP A 329 19.68 -10.57 1.52
C ASP A 329 18.98 -11.71 0.79
N ILE A 330 17.66 -11.82 0.92
CA ILE A 330 16.86 -12.83 0.21
C ILE A 330 16.86 -12.57 -1.30
N ALA A 331 16.69 -11.32 -1.72
CA ALA A 331 16.76 -10.95 -3.14
C ALA A 331 18.14 -11.30 -3.76
N SER A 332 19.24 -11.09 -3.04
CA SER A 332 20.60 -11.42 -3.50
C SER A 332 20.82 -12.92 -3.74
N LEU A 333 20.04 -13.77 -3.07
CA LEU A 333 20.03 -15.22 -3.29
C LEU A 333 19.21 -15.63 -4.52
N GLY A 334 18.63 -14.66 -5.24
CA GLY A 334 17.75 -14.87 -6.39
C GLY A 334 16.36 -15.40 -6.02
N ILE A 335 15.93 -15.26 -4.77
CA ILE A 335 14.63 -15.74 -4.28
C ILE A 335 13.61 -14.61 -4.45
N TYR A 336 12.61 -14.84 -5.30
CA TYR A 336 11.51 -13.93 -5.53
C TYR A 336 10.16 -14.64 -5.31
N PRO A 337 9.20 -14.01 -4.60
CA PRO A 337 9.28 -12.69 -3.98
C PRO A 337 10.25 -12.67 -2.77
N ALA A 338 10.93 -11.54 -2.56
CA ALA A 338 11.99 -11.39 -1.56
C ALA A 338 11.47 -11.17 -0.13
N VAL A 339 10.38 -11.86 0.25
CA VAL A 339 9.75 -11.74 1.57
C VAL A 339 10.57 -12.44 2.63
N ASP A 340 10.87 -11.74 3.73
CA ASP A 340 11.52 -12.31 4.90
C ASP A 340 10.51 -13.13 5.72
N PRO A 341 10.68 -14.46 5.80
CA PRO A 341 9.73 -15.35 6.48
C PRO A 341 9.75 -15.23 8.01
N LEU A 342 10.77 -14.59 8.59
CA LEU A 342 10.94 -14.45 10.04
C LEU A 342 10.53 -13.05 10.51
N ASP A 343 10.82 -12.01 9.72
CA ASP A 343 10.49 -10.62 10.08
C ASP A 343 9.07 -10.21 9.62
N SER A 344 8.46 -10.95 8.69
CA SER A 344 7.06 -10.73 8.29
C SER A 344 6.09 -11.34 9.28
N THR A 345 5.03 -10.61 9.64
CA THR A 345 4.05 -11.03 10.65
C THR A 345 2.62 -10.71 10.24
N SER A 346 1.66 -11.43 10.80
CA SER A 346 0.23 -11.11 10.65
C SER A 346 -0.51 -11.41 11.95
N ARG A 347 -1.45 -10.54 12.32
CA ARG A 347 -2.40 -10.80 13.43
C ARG A 347 -3.30 -12.00 13.15
N GLN A 348 -3.49 -12.36 11.88
CA GLN A 348 -4.35 -13.45 11.47
C GLN A 348 -3.69 -14.82 11.64
N LEU A 349 -2.37 -14.88 11.89
CA LEU A 349 -1.68 -16.15 12.15
C LEU A 349 -1.94 -16.63 13.59
N ASP A 350 -3.20 -16.98 13.85
CA ASP A 350 -3.73 -17.51 15.09
C ASP A 350 -4.51 -18.81 14.81
N PRO A 351 -4.33 -19.90 15.58
CA PRO A 351 -5.02 -21.17 15.35
C PRO A 351 -6.55 -21.02 15.34
N LEU A 352 -7.12 -20.04 16.03
CA LEU A 352 -8.56 -19.78 16.05
C LEU A 352 -9.08 -19.13 14.76
N VAL A 353 -8.19 -18.54 13.95
CA VAL A 353 -8.53 -17.87 12.68
C VAL A 353 -8.16 -18.74 11.48
N VAL A 354 -6.91 -19.17 11.38
CA VAL A 354 -6.40 -19.96 10.23
C VAL A 354 -6.60 -21.47 10.39
N GLY A 355 -6.94 -21.94 11.60
CA GLY A 355 -7.01 -23.35 11.95
C GLY A 355 -5.67 -23.96 12.37
N ASP A 356 -5.75 -25.06 13.12
CA ASP A 356 -4.58 -25.72 13.72
C ASP A 356 -3.58 -26.23 12.69
N GLU A 357 -4.06 -26.75 11.55
CA GLU A 357 -3.20 -27.30 10.52
C GLU A 357 -2.32 -26.22 9.87
N HIS A 358 -2.93 -25.12 9.44
CA HIS A 358 -2.21 -23.99 8.84
C HIS A 358 -1.22 -23.41 9.85
N TYR A 359 -1.67 -23.14 11.08
CA TYR A 359 -0.84 -22.58 12.12
C TYR A 359 0.38 -23.46 12.44
N SER A 360 0.18 -24.77 12.60
CA SER A 360 1.25 -25.72 12.91
C SER A 360 2.30 -25.80 11.81
N VAL A 361 1.86 -25.81 10.54
CA VAL A 361 2.78 -25.83 9.38
C VAL A 361 3.57 -24.52 9.29
N ALA A 362 2.92 -23.37 9.46
CA ALA A 362 3.58 -22.06 9.44
C ALA A 362 4.63 -21.93 10.57
N ARG A 363 4.29 -22.34 11.79
CA ARG A 363 5.23 -22.36 12.93
C ARG A 363 6.38 -23.36 12.73
N GLY A 364 6.11 -24.52 12.14
CA GLY A 364 7.15 -25.49 11.79
C GLY A 364 8.14 -24.94 10.76
N VAL A 365 7.65 -24.24 9.74
CA VAL A 365 8.47 -23.53 8.74
C VAL A 365 9.34 -22.46 9.40
N GLN A 366 8.74 -21.59 10.23
CA GLN A 366 9.48 -20.54 10.93
C GLN A 366 10.54 -21.10 11.87
N SER A 367 10.23 -22.15 12.64
CA SER A 367 11.18 -22.80 13.55
C SER A 367 12.36 -23.41 12.80
N THR A 368 12.10 -24.08 11.67
CA THR A 368 13.15 -24.68 10.82
C THR A 368 14.07 -23.60 10.23
N LEU A 369 13.49 -22.49 9.75
CA LEU A 369 14.26 -21.37 9.19
C LEU A 369 15.04 -20.60 10.26
N GLN A 370 14.48 -20.42 11.46
CA GLN A 370 15.17 -19.81 12.59
C GLN A 370 16.37 -20.65 13.02
N ARG A 371 16.20 -21.97 13.13
CA ARG A 371 17.30 -22.88 13.46
C ARG A 371 18.38 -22.85 12.39
N TYR A 372 18.01 -22.79 11.11
CA TYR A 372 18.96 -22.62 10.02
C TYR A 372 19.76 -21.32 10.13
N LYS A 373 19.13 -20.21 10.52
CA LYS A 373 19.81 -18.92 10.73
C LYS A 373 20.87 -19.01 11.82
N GLU A 374 20.59 -19.70 12.92
CA GLU A 374 21.56 -19.97 14.00
C GLU A 374 22.73 -20.85 13.53
N LEU A 375 22.43 -21.91 12.77
CA LEU A 375 23.44 -22.82 12.25
C LEU A 375 24.31 -22.18 11.16
N ARG A 376 23.81 -21.17 10.44
CA ARG A 376 24.53 -20.49 9.36
C ARG A 376 25.84 -19.87 9.83
N ASP A 377 25.85 -19.27 11.01
CA ASP A 377 27.05 -18.65 11.58
C ASP A 377 28.09 -19.71 11.97
N ILE A 378 27.62 -20.85 12.48
CA ILE A 378 28.48 -22.02 12.79
C ILE A 378 29.08 -22.59 11.50
N ILE A 379 28.25 -22.78 10.46
CA ILE A 379 28.69 -23.29 9.15
C ILE A 379 29.75 -22.37 8.53
N ALA A 380 29.61 -21.06 8.68
CA ALA A 380 30.55 -20.10 8.13
C ALA A 380 31.95 -20.17 8.80
N ILE A 381 32.02 -20.61 10.06
CA ILE A 381 33.27 -20.71 10.83
C ILE A 381 33.88 -22.11 10.77
N LEU A 382 33.08 -23.14 11.03
CA LEU A 382 33.53 -24.53 11.23
C LEU A 382 33.35 -25.40 9.98
N GLY A 383 32.50 -25.00 9.03
CA GLY A 383 32.11 -25.81 7.89
C GLY A 383 30.91 -26.72 8.16
N MET A 384 30.36 -27.29 7.08
CA MET A 384 29.12 -28.09 7.15
C MET A 384 29.35 -29.50 7.73
N ASP A 385 30.57 -30.00 7.69
CA ASP A 385 30.93 -31.36 8.11
C ASP A 385 30.93 -31.54 9.64
N GLU A 386 31.15 -30.44 10.38
CA GLU A 386 31.19 -30.39 11.85
C GLU A 386 29.80 -30.38 12.50
N LEU A 387 28.74 -30.28 11.70
CA LEU A 387 27.37 -30.37 12.19
C LEU A 387 26.97 -31.80 12.52
N SER A 388 26.09 -31.96 13.50
CA SER A 388 25.42 -33.24 13.75
C SER A 388 24.58 -33.67 12.53
N GLU A 389 24.33 -34.96 12.34
CA GLU A 389 23.49 -35.44 11.23
C GLU A 389 22.06 -34.88 11.30
N GLU A 390 21.55 -34.62 12.51
CA GLU A 390 20.26 -33.95 12.71
C GLU A 390 20.30 -32.50 12.22
N ASP A 391 21.34 -31.73 12.59
CA ASP A 391 21.50 -30.35 12.14
C ASP A 391 21.74 -30.27 10.62
N LYS A 392 22.47 -31.22 10.02
CA LYS A 392 22.62 -31.32 8.56
C LYS A 392 21.27 -31.52 7.87
N LEU A 393 20.42 -32.37 8.42
CA LEU A 393 19.07 -32.61 7.91
C LEU A 393 18.19 -31.36 8.05
N VAL A 394 18.27 -30.64 9.16
CA VAL A 394 17.58 -29.35 9.35
C VAL A 394 18.04 -28.33 8.30
N VAL A 395 19.35 -28.21 8.06
CA VAL A 395 19.90 -27.30 7.05
C VAL A 395 19.40 -27.67 5.64
N ALA A 396 19.41 -28.96 5.30
CA ALA A 396 18.93 -29.44 4.00
C ALA A 396 17.44 -29.11 3.78
N ARG A 397 16.60 -29.36 4.80
CA ARG A 397 15.16 -29.02 4.75
C ARG A 397 14.95 -27.51 4.71
N ALA A 398 15.69 -26.74 5.51
CA ALA A 398 15.58 -25.28 5.54
C ALA A 398 15.92 -24.66 4.17
N ARG A 399 16.98 -25.13 3.49
CA ARG A 399 17.32 -24.66 2.14
C ARG A 399 16.21 -24.98 1.13
N LYS A 400 15.63 -26.17 1.19
CA LYS A 400 14.47 -26.55 0.34
C LYS A 400 13.27 -25.66 0.60
N ILE A 401 12.93 -25.42 1.87
CA ILE A 401 11.85 -24.51 2.28
C ILE A 401 12.12 -23.10 1.75
N GLN A 402 13.33 -22.58 1.94
CA GLN A 402 13.73 -21.25 1.49
C GLN A 402 13.58 -21.09 -0.03
N ARG A 403 13.95 -22.11 -0.81
CA ARG A 403 13.75 -22.13 -2.27
C ARG A 403 12.27 -22.30 -2.61
N PHE A 404 11.53 -23.14 -1.90
CA PHE A 404 10.11 -23.38 -2.16
C PHE A 404 9.20 -22.19 -1.86
N LEU A 405 9.66 -21.24 -1.02
CA LEU A 405 9.01 -19.95 -0.83
C LEU A 405 9.08 -19.06 -2.10
N SER A 406 10.00 -19.34 -3.03
CA SER A 406 10.02 -18.65 -4.33
C SER A 406 8.84 -19.10 -5.20
N GLN A 407 8.37 -18.17 -6.03
CA GLN A 407 7.24 -18.39 -6.92
C GLN A 407 7.38 -17.52 -8.18
N PRO A 408 7.18 -18.09 -9.38
CA PRO A 408 7.12 -17.30 -10.61
C PRO A 408 5.80 -16.50 -10.65
N PHE A 409 5.92 -15.18 -10.79
CA PHE A 409 4.79 -14.27 -10.90
C PHE A 409 4.35 -14.08 -12.36
N HIS A 410 3.06 -13.88 -12.59
CA HIS A 410 2.52 -13.64 -13.93
C HIS A 410 3.04 -12.33 -14.50
N VAL A 411 3.07 -11.28 -13.68
CA VAL A 411 3.58 -9.97 -14.10
C VAL A 411 5.08 -9.99 -14.39
N ALA A 412 5.80 -10.99 -13.88
CA ALA A 412 7.24 -11.15 -14.08
C ALA A 412 7.61 -12.08 -15.25
N GLU A 413 6.63 -12.64 -15.97
CA GLU A 413 6.87 -13.56 -17.08
C GLU A 413 7.71 -12.91 -18.19
N VAL A 414 7.50 -11.60 -18.44
CA VAL A 414 8.26 -10.82 -19.43
C VAL A 414 9.75 -10.73 -19.09
N PHE A 415 10.11 -10.74 -17.80
CA PHE A 415 11.49 -10.64 -17.33
C PHE A 415 12.14 -12.01 -17.11
N THR A 416 11.35 -13.00 -16.67
CA THR A 416 11.85 -14.33 -16.26
C THR A 416 11.72 -15.40 -17.34
N GLY A 417 10.86 -15.17 -18.35
CA GLY A 417 10.52 -16.15 -19.39
C GLY A 417 9.80 -17.40 -18.88
N SER A 418 9.46 -17.46 -17.59
CA SER A 418 8.75 -18.58 -16.96
C SER A 418 7.30 -18.20 -16.73
N PRO A 419 6.33 -19.08 -17.03
CA PRO A 419 4.92 -18.77 -16.85
C PRO A 419 4.60 -18.57 -15.37
N GLY A 420 3.83 -17.53 -15.06
CA GLY A 420 3.35 -17.26 -13.72
C GLY A 420 2.48 -18.39 -13.17
N LYS A 421 2.48 -18.54 -11.84
CA LYS A 421 1.70 -19.57 -11.13
C LYS A 421 0.90 -18.94 -10.00
N TYR A 422 -0.40 -19.23 -9.96
CA TYR A 422 -1.25 -18.97 -8.80
C TYR A 422 -1.33 -20.25 -7.96
N VAL A 423 -0.95 -20.20 -6.68
CA VAL A 423 -0.93 -21.39 -5.82
C VAL A 423 -2.02 -21.28 -4.76
N PRO A 424 -3.05 -22.15 -4.79
CA PRO A 424 -4.10 -22.14 -3.78
C PRO A 424 -3.58 -22.42 -2.37
N LEU A 425 -4.20 -21.83 -1.34
CA LEU A 425 -3.80 -21.97 0.06
C LEU A 425 -3.69 -23.44 0.50
N ARG A 426 -4.64 -24.28 0.07
CA ARG A 426 -4.65 -25.72 0.40
C ARG A 426 -3.41 -26.45 -0.15
N GLU A 427 -2.96 -26.09 -1.35
CA GLU A 427 -1.77 -26.69 -1.96
C GLU A 427 -0.50 -26.18 -1.29
N THR A 428 -0.47 -24.90 -0.90
CA THR A 428 0.60 -24.30 -0.10
C THR A 428 0.79 -25.08 1.21
N ILE A 429 -0.27 -25.25 2.01
CA ILE A 429 -0.20 -25.97 3.29
C ILE A 429 0.27 -27.41 3.07
N LYS A 430 -0.30 -28.12 2.09
CA LYS A 430 0.08 -29.51 1.75
C LYS A 430 1.57 -29.62 1.40
N GLY A 431 2.07 -28.70 0.57
CA GLY A 431 3.46 -28.70 0.12
C GLY A 431 4.44 -28.49 1.27
N PHE A 432 4.23 -27.46 2.10
CA PHE A 432 5.12 -27.20 3.23
C PHE A 432 5.03 -28.28 4.31
N LYS A 433 3.85 -28.85 4.55
CA LYS A 433 3.68 -29.99 5.47
C LYS A 433 4.50 -31.21 5.04
N ALA A 434 4.47 -31.56 3.75
CA ALA A 434 5.21 -32.70 3.22
C ALA A 434 6.74 -32.49 3.29
N ILE A 435 7.21 -31.25 3.06
CA ILE A 435 8.64 -30.92 3.22
C ILE A 435 9.06 -31.03 4.70
N LEU A 436 8.23 -30.53 5.63
CA LEU A 436 8.50 -30.64 7.08
C LEU A 436 8.50 -32.10 7.55
N ALA A 437 7.62 -32.94 7.00
CA ALA A 437 7.55 -34.37 7.29
C ALA A 437 8.72 -35.18 6.70
N GLY A 438 9.49 -34.62 5.77
CA GLY A 438 10.63 -35.28 5.12
C GLY A 438 10.29 -36.14 3.91
N GLU A 439 9.06 -36.08 3.39
CA GLU A 439 8.61 -36.89 2.25
C GLU A 439 9.45 -36.63 0.98
N TYR A 440 9.98 -35.41 0.86
CA TYR A 440 10.78 -34.94 -0.28
C TYR A 440 12.26 -34.73 0.05
N ASP A 441 12.78 -35.39 1.10
CA ASP A 441 14.21 -35.29 1.48
C ASP A 441 15.15 -35.83 0.39
N HIS A 442 14.69 -36.76 -0.44
CA HIS A 442 15.44 -37.34 -1.55
C HIS A 442 15.60 -36.43 -2.78
N LEU A 443 14.81 -35.35 -2.89
CA LEU A 443 14.87 -34.43 -4.04
C LEU A 443 16.00 -33.39 -3.90
N PRO A 444 16.63 -32.94 -5.01
CA PRO A 444 17.64 -31.89 -4.98
C PRO A 444 17.01 -30.51 -4.66
N GLU A 445 17.77 -29.62 -4.01
CA GLU A 445 17.31 -28.27 -3.65
C GLU A 445 16.81 -27.46 -4.85
N GLN A 446 17.46 -27.61 -6.01
CA GLN A 446 17.14 -26.88 -7.24
C GLN A 446 15.73 -27.21 -7.79
N ALA A 447 15.17 -28.36 -7.44
CA ALA A 447 13.82 -28.74 -7.83
C ALA A 447 12.74 -27.85 -7.20
N PHE A 448 13.03 -27.24 -6.03
CA PHE A 448 12.11 -26.38 -5.30
C PHE A 448 12.19 -24.91 -5.71
N TYR A 449 13.11 -24.54 -6.61
CA TYR A 449 13.30 -23.16 -7.03
C TYR A 449 12.36 -22.79 -8.18
N MET A 450 11.65 -21.66 -8.06
CA MET A 450 10.74 -21.10 -9.08
C MET A 450 9.72 -22.13 -9.58
N VAL A 451 8.96 -22.72 -8.66
CA VAL A 451 7.87 -23.67 -8.94
C VAL A 451 6.60 -23.22 -8.23
N GLY A 452 5.43 -23.65 -8.71
CA GLY A 452 4.15 -23.43 -8.04
C GLY A 452 3.92 -24.42 -6.90
N ALA A 453 3.08 -25.41 -7.15
CA ALA A 453 2.73 -26.48 -6.22
C ALA A 453 3.87 -27.49 -6.01
N ILE A 454 3.76 -28.31 -4.96
CA ILE A 454 4.78 -29.32 -4.62
C ILE A 454 4.96 -30.39 -5.71
N ASP A 455 3.89 -30.72 -6.43
CA ASP A 455 3.91 -31.73 -7.49
C ASP A 455 4.82 -31.28 -8.66
N GLU A 456 4.85 -29.98 -8.97
CA GLU A 456 5.76 -29.40 -9.96
C GLU A 456 7.23 -29.52 -9.55
N ALA A 457 7.52 -29.46 -8.25
CA ALA A 457 8.89 -29.68 -7.75
C ALA A 457 9.33 -31.14 -8.01
N ALA A 458 8.44 -32.10 -7.78
CA ALA A 458 8.71 -33.51 -8.07
C ALA A 458 8.88 -33.78 -9.57
N GLU A 459 8.12 -33.10 -10.43
CA GLU A 459 8.29 -33.18 -11.89
C GLU A 459 9.62 -32.56 -12.35
N LYS A 460 9.96 -31.38 -11.84
CA LYS A 460 11.22 -30.70 -12.14
C LYS A 460 12.42 -31.51 -11.71
N ALA A 461 12.35 -32.21 -10.57
CA ALA A 461 13.41 -33.10 -10.13
C ALA A 461 13.71 -34.23 -11.14
N LYS A 462 12.70 -34.73 -11.87
CA LYS A 462 12.92 -35.76 -12.92
C LYS A 462 13.74 -35.24 -14.09
N THR A 463 13.73 -33.93 -14.34
CA THR A 463 14.50 -33.29 -15.42
C THR A 463 15.92 -32.89 -15.01
N LEU A 464 16.21 -32.90 -13.71
CA LEU A 464 17.51 -32.53 -13.13
C LEU A 464 18.40 -33.74 -12.82
N ASN A 465 17.84 -34.96 -12.93
CA ASN A 465 18.52 -36.23 -12.69
C ASN A 465 19.09 -36.83 -13.97
#